data_AF-A0A7S2LYM8-F1
#
_entry.id   AF-A0A7S2LYM8-F1
#
_cell.length_a   1.000
_cell.length_b   1.000
_cell.length_c   1.000
_cell.angle_alpha   90.00
_cell.angle_beta   90.00
_cell.angle_gamma   90.00
#
_symmetry.space_group_name_H-M   'P 1'
#
loop_
_entity.id
_entity.type
_entity.pdbx_description
1 polymer ?
#
loop_
_entity_poly.entity_id
_entity_poly.type
_entity_poly.pdbx_seq_one_letter_code
_entity_poly.pdbx_strand_id
1 'polypeptide(L)'
;QSVTTSLKHGLSPTSSPIFAGLGLLLCGPFGKPHEGREMAKAAELILEKPGMRSRATYTIFITQCFCYHWTSPLQDTIGPLLEWYQRGLEIGDNDSACWCLLTRSYHIFFVGRALDSIQKELEATI
;
A
#
# COMPACT_ATOMS: atom_id res chain seq x y z
N GLN A 1 5.04 18.64 -7.56
CA GLN A 1 4.16 19.46 -8.41
C GLN A 1 2.73 18.90 -8.45
N SER A 2 2.52 17.62 -8.79
CA SER A 2 1.17 17.03 -8.91
C SER A 2 0.33 17.02 -7.63
N VAL A 3 0.92 16.73 -6.46
CA VAL A 3 0.21 16.83 -5.16
C VAL A 3 -0.29 18.26 -4.92
N THR A 4 0.55 19.26 -5.17
CA THR A 4 0.17 20.67 -5.05
C THR A 4 -0.96 21.05 -6.00
N THR A 5 -0.97 20.52 -7.22
CA THR A 5 -2.05 20.72 -8.20
C THR A 5 -3.36 20.11 -7.70
N SER A 6 -3.34 18.86 -7.21
CA SER A 6 -4.52 18.20 -6.62
C SER A 6 -5.07 18.97 -5.41
N LEU A 7 -4.21 19.57 -4.59
CA LEU A 7 -4.65 20.39 -3.47
C LEU A 7 -5.25 21.74 -3.92
N LYS A 8 -4.75 22.33 -5.01
CA LYS A 8 -5.23 23.61 -5.53
C LYS A 8 -6.51 23.51 -6.36
N HIS A 9 -6.63 22.45 -7.17
CA HIS A 9 -7.70 22.31 -8.16
C HIS A 9 -8.71 21.20 -7.81
N GLY A 10 -8.51 20.51 -6.70
CA GLY A 10 -9.38 19.43 -6.24
C GLY A 10 -8.83 18.04 -6.55
N LEU A 11 -9.41 17.05 -5.85
CA LEU A 11 -9.03 15.65 -5.94
C LEU A 11 -9.75 14.97 -7.10
N SER A 12 -9.02 14.10 -7.79
CA SER A 12 -9.53 13.19 -8.82
C SER A 12 -9.36 11.73 -8.38
N PRO A 13 -10.03 10.76 -9.03
CA PRO A 13 -9.81 9.33 -8.76
C PRO A 13 -8.36 8.87 -8.97
N THR A 14 -7.56 9.63 -9.71
CA THR A 14 -6.12 9.37 -9.92
C THR A 14 -5.22 10.05 -8.90
N SER A 15 -5.76 10.83 -7.96
CA SER A 15 -4.97 11.58 -6.99
C SER A 15 -4.34 10.68 -5.92
N SER A 16 -5.07 9.67 -5.43
CA SER A 16 -4.57 8.77 -4.37
C SER A 16 -3.17 8.18 -4.65
N PRO A 17 -2.89 7.56 -5.81
CA PRO A 17 -1.55 7.04 -6.09
C PRO A 17 -0.46 8.11 -6.20
N ILE A 18 -0.81 9.37 -6.51
CA ILE A 18 0.16 10.48 -6.52
C ILE A 18 0.66 10.78 -5.10
N PHE A 19 -0.24 10.76 -4.11
CA PHE A 19 0.12 10.96 -2.71
C PHE A 19 0.92 9.76 -2.18
N ALA A 20 0.51 8.53 -2.50
CA ALA A 20 1.26 7.32 -2.13
C ALA A 20 2.68 7.33 -2.74
N GLY A 21 2.82 7.73 -4.01
CA GLY A 21 4.12 7.87 -4.67
C GLY A 21 5.01 8.94 -4.03
N LEU A 22 4.45 10.07 -3.58
CA LEU A 22 5.21 11.04 -2.79
C LEU A 22 5.62 10.44 -1.44
N GLY A 23 4.76 9.64 -0.80
CA GLY A 23 5.08 8.89 0.41
C GLY A 23 6.30 8.00 0.26
N LEU A 24 6.36 7.22 -0.84
CA LEU A 24 7.50 6.38 -1.20
C LEU A 24 8.79 7.20 -1.32
N LEU A 25 8.74 8.34 -2.02
CA LEU A 25 9.92 9.20 -2.21
C LEU A 25 10.41 9.81 -0.90
N LEU A 26 9.48 10.20 -0.03
CA LEU A 26 9.79 10.74 1.29
C LEU A 26 10.42 9.67 2.19
N CYS A 27 9.88 8.44 2.20
CA CYS A 27 10.43 7.36 3.02
C CYS A 27 11.82 6.90 2.56
N GLY A 28 11.99 6.61 1.27
CA GLY A 28 13.25 6.07 0.74
C GLY A 28 14.28 7.16 0.42
N PRO A 29 14.25 7.74 -0.78
CA PRO A 29 15.25 8.72 -1.25
C PRO A 29 15.50 9.92 -0.32
N PHE A 30 14.47 10.46 0.31
CA PHE A 30 14.60 11.68 1.12
C PHE A 30 14.79 11.43 2.61
N GLY A 31 14.72 10.17 3.08
CA GLY A 31 14.97 9.83 4.49
C GLY A 31 14.02 10.50 5.49
N LYS A 32 12.78 10.78 5.07
CA LYS A 32 11.71 11.44 5.84
C LYS A 32 10.51 10.51 6.06
N PRO A 33 10.68 9.40 6.79
CA PRO A 33 9.65 8.36 6.88
C PRO A 33 8.36 8.79 7.58
N HIS A 34 8.43 9.71 8.55
CA HIS A 34 7.23 10.26 9.18
C HIS A 34 6.39 11.09 8.20
N GLU A 35 7.02 11.96 7.41
CA GLU A 35 6.32 12.72 6.36
C GLU A 35 5.77 11.77 5.28
N GLY A 36 6.54 10.73 4.92
CA GLY A 36 6.10 9.72 3.98
C GLY A 36 4.87 8.93 4.46
N ARG A 37 4.81 8.60 5.75
CA ARG A 37 3.60 8.02 6.38
C ARG A 37 2.40 8.95 6.30
N GLU A 38 2.56 10.24 6.53
CA GLU A 38 1.44 11.18 6.44
C GLU A 38 0.88 11.25 5.01
N MET A 39 1.74 11.16 3.99
CA MET A 39 1.30 11.06 2.59
C MET A 39 0.62 9.73 2.27
N ALA A 40 1.07 8.62 2.86
CA ALA A 40 0.41 7.33 2.75
C ALA A 40 -1.01 7.36 3.35
N LYS A 41 -1.17 7.90 4.56
CA LYS A 41 -2.49 8.11 5.17
C LYS A 41 -3.37 9.02 4.33
N ALA A 42 -2.83 10.12 3.80
CA ALA A 42 -3.57 11.01 2.91
C ALA A 42 -4.08 10.28 1.66
N ALA A 43 -3.25 9.42 1.06
CA ALA A 43 -3.66 8.58 -0.07
C ALA A 43 -4.84 7.66 0.28
N GLU A 44 -4.80 7.02 1.45
CA GLU A 44 -5.86 6.12 1.93
C GLU A 44 -7.16 6.89 2.24
N LEU A 45 -7.08 8.06 2.89
CA LEU A 45 -8.23 8.95 3.12
C LEU A 45 -8.88 9.44 1.81
N ILE A 46 -8.11 9.59 0.73
CA ILE A 46 -8.68 9.90 -0.58
C ILE A 46 -9.54 8.73 -1.08
N LEU A 47 -9.13 7.47 -0.87
CA LEU A 47 -9.88 6.28 -1.30
C LEU A 47 -11.20 6.06 -0.55
N GLU A 48 -11.34 6.64 0.64
CA GLU A 48 -12.57 6.62 1.42
C GLU A 48 -13.68 7.48 0.79
N LYS A 49 -13.32 8.44 -0.07
CA LYS A 49 -14.28 9.32 -0.73
C LYS A 49 -15.05 8.58 -1.85
N PRO A 50 -16.36 8.87 -2.05
CA PRO A 50 -17.14 8.28 -3.13
C PRO A 50 -16.49 8.50 -4.51
N GLY A 51 -16.41 7.45 -5.32
CA GLY A 51 -15.85 7.51 -6.67
C GLY A 51 -14.31 7.54 -6.76
N MET A 52 -13.58 7.47 -5.64
CA MET A 52 -12.11 7.60 -5.63
C MET A 52 -11.34 6.27 -5.65
N ARG A 53 -12.02 5.13 -5.80
CA ARG A 53 -11.40 3.80 -5.66
C ARG A 53 -10.80 3.20 -6.94
N SER A 54 -10.74 3.95 -8.04
CA SER A 54 -10.30 3.42 -9.34
C SER A 54 -8.87 2.86 -9.36
N ARG A 55 -8.01 3.31 -8.45
CA ARG A 55 -6.62 2.85 -8.29
C ARG A 55 -6.32 2.41 -6.85
N ALA A 56 -7.32 1.91 -6.14
CA ALA A 56 -7.22 1.63 -4.72
C ALA A 56 -6.20 0.51 -4.42
N THR A 57 -6.26 -0.63 -5.12
CA THR A 57 -5.33 -1.75 -4.95
C THR A 57 -3.88 -1.31 -5.17
N TYR A 58 -3.63 -0.61 -6.29
CA TYR A 58 -2.29 -0.07 -6.58
C TYR A 58 -1.80 0.91 -5.51
N THR A 59 -2.69 1.79 -5.02
CA THR A 59 -2.34 2.74 -3.96
C THR A 59 -1.95 2.00 -2.68
N ILE A 60 -2.73 1.02 -2.25
CA ILE A 60 -2.46 0.24 -1.04
C ILE A 60 -1.17 -0.55 -1.17
N PHE A 61 -0.91 -1.16 -2.33
CA PHE A 61 0.39 -1.76 -2.61
C PHE A 61 1.52 -0.77 -2.32
N ILE A 62 1.47 0.45 -2.86
CA ILE A 62 2.52 1.45 -2.67
C ILE A 62 2.65 1.86 -1.18
N THR A 63 1.54 2.15 -0.50
CA THR A 63 1.58 2.62 0.89
C THR A 63 2.12 1.53 1.81
N GLN A 64 1.59 0.32 1.71
CA GLN A 64 1.97 -0.80 2.59
C GLN A 64 3.39 -1.29 2.30
N CYS A 65 3.79 -1.38 1.03
CA CYS A 65 5.14 -1.82 0.65
C CYS A 65 6.20 -0.80 1.02
N PHE A 66 6.00 0.49 0.72
CA PHE A 66 7.10 1.48 0.76
C PHE A 66 7.02 2.49 1.90
N CYS A 67 5.87 2.62 2.59
CA CYS A 67 5.68 3.68 3.57
C CYS A 67 5.50 3.15 4.99
N TYR A 68 4.56 2.23 5.22
CA TYR A 68 4.14 1.87 6.57
C TYR A 68 5.25 1.24 7.42
N HIS A 69 6.04 0.33 6.86
CA HIS A 69 7.04 -0.42 7.61
C HIS A 69 8.16 0.45 8.23
N TRP A 70 8.37 1.67 7.74
CA TRP A 70 9.39 2.56 8.28
C TRP A 70 9.07 3.08 9.69
N THR A 71 7.79 3.18 10.04
CA THR A 71 7.36 3.77 11.32
C THR A 71 6.23 2.98 12.00
N SER A 72 5.96 1.76 11.58
CA SER A 72 5.10 0.80 12.29
C SER A 72 5.66 -0.62 12.18
N PRO A 73 5.25 -1.52 13.09
CA PRO A 73 5.55 -2.93 12.96
C PRO A 73 5.23 -3.46 11.55
N LEU A 74 6.18 -4.18 10.95
CA LEU A 74 6.02 -4.76 9.62
C LEU A 74 4.79 -5.68 9.54
N GLN A 75 4.50 -6.40 10.64
CA GLN A 75 3.35 -7.31 10.75
C GLN A 75 2.00 -6.63 10.44
N ASP A 76 1.87 -5.33 10.74
CA ASP A 76 0.61 -4.59 10.58
C ASP A 76 0.26 -4.38 9.09
N THR A 77 1.24 -4.54 8.19
CA THR A 77 1.05 -4.41 6.74
C THR A 77 0.50 -5.68 6.08
N ILE A 78 0.63 -6.85 6.74
CA ILE A 78 0.31 -8.17 6.15
C ILE A 78 -1.18 -8.31 5.89
N GLY A 79 -2.02 -7.87 6.85
CA GLY A 79 -3.48 -7.92 6.75
C GLY A 79 -4.02 -7.07 5.59
N PRO A 80 -3.70 -5.77 5.53
CA PRO A 80 -4.11 -4.90 4.42
C PRO A 80 -3.69 -5.42 3.05
N LEU A 81 -2.48 -5.98 2.93
CA LEU A 81 -2.00 -6.54 1.65
C LEU A 81 -2.82 -7.77 1.22
N LEU A 82 -3.25 -8.63 2.16
CA LEU A 82 -4.12 -9.77 1.83
C LEU A 82 -5.52 -9.32 1.40
N GLU A 83 -6.11 -8.39 2.13
CA GLU A 83 -7.44 -7.83 1.83
C GLU A 83 -7.47 -7.23 0.43
N TRP A 84 -6.45 -6.45 0.06
CA TRP A 84 -6.40 -5.80 -1.24
C TRP A 84 -5.93 -6.69 -2.38
N TYR A 85 -5.22 -7.79 -2.10
CA TYR A 85 -5.07 -8.87 -3.06
C TYR A 85 -6.45 -9.43 -3.46
N GLN A 86 -7.27 -9.83 -2.49
CA GLN A 86 -8.59 -10.41 -2.74
C GLN A 86 -9.52 -9.43 -3.47
N ARG A 87 -9.62 -8.18 -2.98
CA ARG A 87 -10.44 -7.15 -3.63
C ARG A 87 -9.96 -6.79 -5.03
N GLY A 88 -8.64 -6.77 -5.25
CA GLY A 88 -8.06 -6.52 -6.56
C GLY A 88 -8.51 -7.56 -7.58
N LEU A 89 -8.55 -8.84 -7.19
CA LEU A 89 -9.08 -9.92 -8.03
C LEU A 89 -10.57 -9.75 -8.32
N GLU A 90 -11.39 -9.38 -7.32
CA GLU A 90 -12.83 -9.17 -7.49
C GLU A 90 -13.18 -8.09 -8.53
N ILE A 91 -12.33 -7.06 -8.65
CA ILE A 91 -12.54 -5.93 -9.58
C ILE A 91 -11.71 -6.05 -10.87
N GLY A 92 -10.96 -7.13 -11.04
CA GLY A 92 -10.11 -7.36 -12.21
C GLY A 92 -8.80 -6.55 -12.27
N ASP A 93 -8.36 -5.95 -11.17
CA ASP A 93 -7.04 -5.28 -11.04
C ASP A 93 -5.95 -6.30 -10.70
N ASN A 94 -5.77 -7.28 -11.59
CA ASN A 94 -4.92 -8.46 -11.35
C ASN A 94 -3.46 -8.09 -11.14
N ASP A 95 -2.93 -7.14 -11.92
CA ASP A 95 -1.53 -6.72 -11.82
C ASP A 95 -1.23 -6.16 -10.43
N SER A 96 -2.07 -5.24 -9.94
CA SER A 96 -1.88 -4.65 -8.61
C SER A 96 -2.15 -5.67 -7.50
N ALA A 97 -3.11 -6.58 -7.68
CA ALA A 97 -3.38 -7.66 -6.74
C ALA A 97 -2.14 -8.55 -6.57
N CYS A 98 -1.49 -8.96 -7.67
CA CYS A 98 -0.26 -9.74 -7.64
C CYS A 98 0.86 -9.02 -6.87
N TRP A 99 1.00 -7.70 -7.03
CA TRP A 99 1.96 -6.92 -6.25
C TRP A 99 1.65 -6.90 -4.75
N CYS A 100 0.36 -6.81 -4.37
CA CYS A 100 -0.06 -6.93 -2.97
C CYS A 100 0.33 -8.30 -2.38
N LEU A 101 0.02 -9.39 -3.09
CA LEU A 101 0.35 -10.75 -2.65
C LEU A 101 1.86 -10.95 -2.51
N LEU A 102 2.64 -10.52 -3.52
CA LEU A 102 4.09 -10.64 -3.51
C LEU A 102 4.70 -9.88 -2.32
N THR A 103 4.25 -8.64 -2.11
CA THR A 103 4.70 -7.81 -0.98
C THR A 103 4.36 -8.48 0.36
N ARG A 104 3.15 -9.04 0.48
CA ARG A 104 2.74 -9.77 1.69
C ARG A 104 3.68 -10.93 1.98
N SER A 105 4.04 -11.71 0.96
CA SER A 105 4.95 -12.84 1.10
C SER A 105 6.32 -12.43 1.61
N TYR A 106 6.88 -11.33 1.09
CA TYR A 106 8.12 -10.76 1.62
C TYR A 106 7.97 -10.30 3.06
N HIS A 107 6.87 -9.62 3.39
CA HIS A 107 6.66 -9.10 4.74
C HIS A 107 6.51 -10.23 5.76
N ILE A 108 5.74 -11.29 5.45
CA ILE A 108 5.64 -12.49 6.29
C ILE A 108 7.01 -13.10 6.57
N PHE A 109 7.85 -13.19 5.54
CA PHE A 109 9.21 -13.70 5.68
C PHE A 109 10.06 -12.80 6.59
N PHE A 110 10.02 -11.48 6.37
CA PHE A 110 10.83 -10.52 7.12
C PHE A 110 10.37 -10.25 8.56
N VAL A 111 9.15 -10.64 8.96
CA VAL A 111 8.72 -10.57 10.36
C VAL A 111 9.56 -11.50 11.27
N GLY A 112 10.22 -12.52 10.71
CA GLY A 112 11.16 -13.37 11.46
C GLY A 112 10.47 -14.43 12.35
N ARG A 113 9.27 -14.88 11.96
CA ARG A 113 8.61 -16.05 12.59
C ARG A 113 9.29 -17.36 12.16
N ALA A 114 8.96 -18.46 12.82
CA ALA A 114 9.46 -19.79 12.44
C ALA A 114 9.07 -20.14 10.99
N LEU A 115 10.01 -20.68 10.22
CA LEU A 115 9.83 -20.98 8.80
C LEU A 115 8.66 -21.93 8.54
N ASP A 116 8.48 -22.97 9.36
CA ASP A 116 7.34 -23.90 9.22
C ASP A 116 5.98 -23.19 9.37
N SER A 117 5.91 -22.17 10.22
CA SER A 117 4.70 -21.36 10.37
C SER A 117 4.49 -20.45 9.17
N ILE A 118 5.57 -19.86 8.64
CA ILE A 118 5.52 -19.01 7.45
C ILE A 118 5.08 -19.81 6.23
N GLN A 119 5.65 -21.00 6.03
CA GLN A 119 5.31 -21.88 4.91
C GLN A 119 3.82 -22.22 4.92
N LYS A 120 3.28 -22.68 6.05
CA LYS A 120 1.84 -22.99 6.18
C LYS A 120 0.94 -21.80 5.87
N GLU A 121 1.32 -20.59 6.29
CA GLU A 121 0.52 -19.38 6.03
C GLU A 121 0.56 -18.98 4.55
N LEU A 122 1.70 -19.13 3.88
CA LEU A 122 1.82 -18.85 2.44
C LEU A 122 1.05 -19.87 1.60
N GLU A 123 1.13 -21.16 1.94
CA GLU A 123 0.39 -22.24 1.28
C GLU A 123 -1.13 -22.07 1.42
N ALA A 124 -1.62 -21.60 2.56
CA ALA A 124 -3.05 -21.35 2.77
C ALA A 124 -3.61 -20.15 1.97
N THR A 125 -2.74 -19.33 1.36
CA THR A 125 -3.13 -18.12 0.62
C THR A 125 -3.38 -18.39 -0.88
N ILE A 126 -2.89 -19.52 -1.40
CA ILE A 126 -2.99 -19.96 -2.80
C ILE A 126 -4.05 -21.06 -2.89
#